data_AF-A0A4Q1THH4-F1
#
_entry.id   AF-A0A4Q1THH4-F1
#
_cell.length_a   1.000
_cell.length_b   1.000
_cell.length_c   1.000
_cell.angle_alpha   90.00
_cell.angle_beta   90.00
_cell.angle_gamma   90.00
#
_symmetry.space_group_name_H-M   'P 1'
#
loop_
_entity.id
_entity.type
_entity.pdbx_description
1 polymer ?
#
loop_
_entity_poly.entity_id
_entity_poly.type
_entity_poly.pdbx_seq_one_letter_code
_entity_poly.pdbx_strand_id
1 'polypeptide(L)' 'PTSAIKALKGRSAFIFLKRHPEIRDSQDWGGHLWSPSYYMSTLGNMSKDVVENYINNQKYNELKKRPKRR' A
#
# COMPACT_ATOMS: atom_id res chain seq x y z
N PRO A 1 13.32 10.92 5.07
CA PRO A 1 12.60 9.63 5.16
C PRO A 1 11.49 9.46 4.10
N THR A 2 10.60 10.45 3.96
CA THR A 2 9.47 10.43 3.01
C THR A 2 9.91 10.36 1.54
N SER A 3 11.01 11.02 1.19
CA SER A 3 11.64 10.97 -0.13
C SER A 3 12.13 9.57 -0.51
N ALA A 4 12.78 8.86 0.42
CA ALA A 4 13.28 7.51 0.21
C ALA A 4 12.13 6.52 -0.05
N ILE A 5 11.04 6.60 0.72
CA ILE A 5 9.87 5.72 0.55
C ILE A 5 9.16 6.01 -0.77
N LYS A 6 9.03 7.29 -1.15
CA LYS A 6 8.45 7.70 -2.43
C LYS A 6 9.27 7.15 -3.61
N ALA A 7 10.59 7.28 -3.55
CA ALA A 7 11.48 6.74 -4.57
C ALA A 7 11.40 5.21 -4.66
N LEU A 8 11.42 4.53 -3.50
CA LEU A 8 11.34 3.08 -3.43
C LEU A 8 10.02 2.54 -3.97
N LYS A 9 8.88 3.05 -3.49
CA LYS A 9 7.55 2.63 -3.97
C LYS A 9 7.36 2.93 -5.45
N GLY A 10 7.76 4.12 -5.92
CA GLY A 10 7.62 4.49 -7.32
C GLY A 10 8.48 3.64 -8.25
N ARG A 11 9.77 3.49 -7.93
CA ARG A 11 10.70 2.74 -8.79
C ARG A 11 10.42 1.24 -8.78
N SER A 12 10.07 0.66 -7.63
CA SER A 12 9.68 -0.75 -7.54
C SER A 12 8.41 -1.04 -8.34
N ALA A 13 7.36 -0.21 -8.20
CA ALA A 13 6.13 -0.36 -8.98
C ALA A 13 6.40 -0.27 -10.48
N PHE A 14 7.23 0.70 -10.92
CA PHE A 14 7.59 0.84 -12.33
C PHE A 14 8.31 -0.40 -12.88
N ILE A 15 9.34 -0.89 -12.17
CA ILE A 15 10.11 -2.06 -12.63
C ILE A 15 9.22 -3.31 -12.67
N PHE A 16 8.40 -3.50 -11.64
CA PHE A 16 7.51 -4.66 -11.53
C PHE A 16 6.47 -4.68 -12.66
N LEU A 17 5.72 -3.58 -12.84
CA LEU A 17 4.68 -3.50 -13.88
C LEU A 17 5.26 -3.49 -15.30
N LYS A 18 6.52 -3.07 -15.48
CA LYS A 18 7.20 -3.20 -16.78
C LYS A 18 7.57 -4.65 -17.12
N ARG A 19 7.88 -5.46 -16.10
CA ARG A 19 8.21 -6.88 -16.27
C ARG A 19 6.96 -7.78 -16.35
N HIS A 20 5.86 -7.31 -15.79
CA HIS A 20 4.59 -8.03 -15.70
C HIS A 20 3.44 -7.23 -16.35
N PRO A 21 3.44 -7.10 -17.69
CA PRO A 21 2.37 -6.41 -18.41
C PRO A 21 1.00 -7.05 -18.16
N GLU A 22 0.94 -8.36 -17.94
CA GLU A 22 -0.29 -9.12 -17.61
C GLU A 22 -0.97 -8.62 -16.33
N ILE A 23 -0.17 -8.20 -15.34
CA ILE A 23 -0.70 -7.65 -14.08
C ILE A 23 -1.13 -6.20 -14.30
N ARG A 24 -0.38 -5.44 -15.11
CA ARG A 24 -0.70 -4.05 -15.42
C ARG A 24 -2.04 -3.92 -16.15
N ASP A 25 -2.33 -4.86 -17.04
CA ASP A 25 -3.54 -4.87 -17.85
C ASP A 25 -4.72 -5.56 -17.13
N SER A 26 -4.50 -6.12 -15.94
CA SER A 26 -5.55 -6.66 -15.10
C SER A 26 -6.37 -5.54 -14.44
N GLN A 27 -7.69 -5.61 -14.58
CA GLN A 27 -8.65 -4.61 -14.09
C GLN A 27 -8.56 -4.43 -12.56
N ASP A 28 -8.13 -5.46 -11.84
CA ASP A 28 -8.12 -5.51 -10.38
C ASP A 28 -7.09 -4.59 -9.72
N TRP A 29 -6.03 -4.21 -10.44
CA TRP A 29 -4.92 -3.43 -9.87
C TRP A 29 -4.96 -1.95 -10.24
N GLY A 30 -5.81 -1.55 -11.20
CA GLY A 30 -6.06 -0.14 -11.54
C GLY A 30 -4.79 0.70 -11.80
N GLY A 31 -3.70 0.06 -12.27
CA GLY A 31 -2.40 0.68 -12.51
C GLY A 31 -1.58 1.04 -11.26
N HIS A 32 -2.00 0.66 -10.05
CA HIS A 32 -1.31 0.98 -8.79
C HIS A 32 -0.90 -0.30 -8.05
N LEU A 33 0.42 -0.49 -7.89
CA LEU A 33 0.95 -1.67 -7.18
C LEU A 33 0.90 -1.54 -5.65
N TRP A 34 1.08 -0.32 -5.14
CA TRP A 34 1.20 -0.05 -3.71
C TRP A 34 0.08 0.87 -3.23
N SER A 35 -0.40 0.64 -2.00
CA SER A 35 -1.24 1.62 -1.31
C SER A 35 -0.49 2.96 -1.15
N PRO A 36 -1.19 4.10 -1.32
CA PRO A 36 -0.59 5.43 -1.13
C PRO A 36 -0.06 5.61 0.31
N SER A 37 -0.60 4.88 1.28
CA SER A 37 -0.18 4.94 2.69
C SER A 37 1.06 4.08 2.96
N TYR A 38 1.89 4.49 3.91
CA TYR A 38 3.03 3.71 4.41
C TYR A 38 3.12 3.84 5.93
N TYR A 39 3.73 2.84 6.57
CA TYR A 39 4.06 2.84 7.99
C TYR A 39 5.57 2.80 8.15
N MET A 40 6.11 3.61 9.07
CA MET A 40 7.53 3.62 9.41
C MET A 40 7.66 3.83 10.92
N SER A 41 8.39 2.93 11.57
CA SER A 41 8.72 3.00 13.00
C SER A 41 10.22 2.81 13.18
N THR A 42 10.80 3.44 14.19
CA THR A 42 12.20 3.22 14.55
C THR A 42 12.40 1.83 15.14
N LEU A 43 13.57 1.23 14.88
CA LEU A 43 13.98 -0.05 15.46
C LEU A 43 14.09 0.14 16.97
N GLY A 44 13.05 -0.26 17.71
CA GLY A 44 12.95 -0.08 19.15
C GLY A 44 11.52 -0.23 19.69
N ASN A 45 10.50 0.10 18.88
CA ASN A 45 9.09 0.04 19.32
C ASN A 45 8.17 -0.75 18.36
N MET A 46 8.75 -1.69 17.60
CA MET A 46 8.02 -2.47 16.59
C MET A 46 7.58 -3.81 17.18
N SER A 47 6.39 -3.87 17.78
CA SER A 47 5.76 -5.13 18.20
C SER A 47 4.82 -5.67 17.12
N LYS A 48 4.52 -6.98 17.17
CA LYS A 48 3.53 -7.61 16.28
C LYS A 48 2.19 -6.89 16.33
N ASP A 49 1.76 -6.49 17.53
CA ASP A 49 0.48 -5.80 17.75
C ASP A 49 0.41 -4.46 17.03
N VAL A 50 1.52 -3.73 16.94
CA VAL A 50 1.59 -2.44 16.24
C VAL A 50 1.40 -2.63 14.74
N VAL A 51 2.02 -3.65 14.14
CA VAL A 51 1.87 -3.97 12.72
C VAL A 51 0.44 -4.46 12.43
N GLU A 52 -0.09 -5.32 13.28
CA GLU A 52 -1.45 -5.86 13.14
C GLU A 52 -2.51 -4.77 13.25
N ASN A 53 -2.35 -3.85 14.21
CA ASN A 53 -3.22 -2.69 14.35
C ASN A 53 -3.14 -1.76 13.12
N TYR A 54 -1.96 -1.56 12.54
CA TYR A 54 -1.82 -0.78 11.30
C TYR A 54 -2.59 -1.41 10.13
N ILE A 55 -2.45 -2.73 9.92
CA ILE A 55 -3.16 -3.45 8.84
C ILE A 55 -4.67 -3.38 9.04
N ASN A 56 -5.15 -3.61 10.26
CA ASN A 56 -6.58 -3.57 10.57
C ASN A 56 -7.18 -2.18 10.39
N ASN A 57 -6.45 -1.13 10.79
CA ASN A 57 -6.89 0.25 10.57
C ASN A 57 -6.95 0.63 9.09
N GLN A 58 -6.05 0.12 8.25
CA GLN A 58 -6.13 0.34 6.80
C GLN A 58 -7.39 -0.31 6.21
N LYS A 59 -7.65 -1.59 6.52
CA LYS A 59 -8.86 -2.30 6.06
C LYS A 59 -10.15 -1.60 6.51
N TYR A 60 -10.21 -1.19 7.78
CA TYR A 60 -11.38 -0.51 8.33
C TYR A 60 -11.64 0.85 7.66
N ASN A 61 -10.59 1.65 7.43
CA ASN A 61 -10.70 2.95 6.78
C ASN A 61 -11.12 2.83 5.30
N GLU A 62 -10.71 1.78 4.60
CA GLU A 62 -11.19 1.50 3.25
C GLU A 62 -12.67 1.11 3.23
N LEU A 63 -13.13 0.28 4.18
CA LEU A 63 -14.54 -0.10 4.30
C LEU A 63 -15.44 1.10 4.61
N LYS A 64 -14.99 2.02 5.48
CA LYS A 64 -15.73 3.24 5.83
C LYS A 64 -15.88 4.24 4.67
N LYS A 65 -14.96 4.22 3.71
CA LYS A 65 -14.99 5.10 2.53
C LYS A 65 -15.94 4.63 1.43
N ARG A 66 -16.42 3.37 1.49
CA ARG A 66 -17.41 2.89 0.51
C ARG A 66 -18.75 3.57 0.81
N PRO A 67 -19.38 4.26 -0.17
CA PRO A 67 -20.70 4.83 0.05
C PRO A 67 -21.68 3.69 0.36
N LYS A 68 -22.53 3.87 1.38
CA LYS A 68 -23.64 2.94 1.65
C LYS A 68 -24.48 2.87 0.40
N ARG A 69 -24.44 1.74 -0.30
CA ARG A 69 -25.39 1.42 -1.37
C ARG A 69 -26.78 1.43 -0.74
N ARG A 70 -27.56 2.48 -1.04
CA ARG A 70 -29.01 2.44 -0.93
C ARG A 70 -29.57 1.61 -2.07
#